data_AF-A0A9N9VKT3-F1
#
_entry.id   AF-A0A9N9VKT3-F1
#
_cell.length_a   1.000
_cell.length_b   1.000
_cell.length_c   1.000
_cell.angle_alpha   90.00
_cell.angle_beta   90.00
_cell.angle_gamma   90.00
#
_symmetry.space_group_name_H-M   'P 1'
#
loop_
_entity.id
_entity.type
_entity.pdbx_description
1 polymer ?
#
loop_
_entity_poly.entity_id
_entity_poly.type
_entity_poly.pdbx_seq_one_letter_code
_entity_poly.pdbx_strand_id
1 'polypeptide(L)'
;MALTDLDSKKGLALGGKLDDSDIKLLTSEKSPISWYYNWSPTPSNIVGNSTLFIPLIHSLETLKEENIWSALDGLPPSSEYMLTFNEPDEAEENGGSYISPEDAAKAYIEDIVPHRNSSRGWQISHPVVTGSERGLNWLRDFNESCYDIDPRNGCPADFIAMHWFGDFSGLASWVGTLQGFYNSSEFQNTSILITEMALPQGSEDDNTSMLEQTMSYLDGLDYIAGYAWFGVFRKKNANEWTGDGVSLLENNGDLTGLGEKYLGGTTSDLKTEGDGDSGSYALQVRLSTIVLSLVLALGVLNM
;
A
#
# COMPACT_ATOMS: atom_id res chain seq x y z
N MET A 1 -7.37 -14.35 -7.30
CA MET A 1 -6.42 -13.82 -8.33
C MET A 1 -5.00 -14.05 -7.80
N ALA A 2 -3.92 -14.10 -8.59
CA ALA A 2 -2.57 -14.15 -7.99
C ALA A 2 -2.16 -12.74 -7.55
N LEU A 3 -1.34 -12.60 -6.50
CA LEU A 3 -0.92 -11.26 -6.01
C LEU A 3 -0.07 -10.51 -7.06
N THR A 4 0.51 -11.24 -8.00
CA THR A 4 1.27 -10.71 -9.14
C THR A 4 0.40 -10.19 -10.28
N ASP A 5 -0.92 -10.45 -10.26
CA ASP A 5 -1.86 -10.03 -11.32
C ASP A 5 -2.51 -8.68 -11.01
N LEU A 6 -1.98 -7.91 -10.06
CA LEU A 6 -2.47 -6.56 -9.78
C LEU A 6 -2.34 -5.67 -11.03
N ASP A 7 -3.33 -4.80 -11.26
CA ASP A 7 -3.34 -3.86 -12.40
C ASP A 7 -2.09 -2.94 -12.44
N SER A 8 -1.44 -2.79 -11.29
CA SER A 8 -0.18 -2.08 -11.08
C SER A 8 0.50 -2.65 -9.85
N LYS A 9 1.83 -2.60 -9.79
CA LYS A 9 2.59 -3.00 -8.59
C LYS A 9 2.53 -1.95 -7.47
N LYS A 10 2.15 -0.72 -7.78
CA LYS A 10 2.18 0.41 -6.83
C LYS A 10 1.05 0.31 -5.81
N GLY A 11 1.41 0.34 -4.54
CA GLY A 11 0.48 0.37 -3.40
C GLY A 11 0.65 1.58 -2.50
N LEU A 12 -0.18 1.67 -1.47
CA LEU A 12 -0.09 2.69 -0.42
C LEU A 12 0.06 2.07 0.96
N ALA A 13 1.07 2.54 1.70
CA ALA A 13 1.17 2.42 3.15
C ALA A 13 0.41 3.62 3.77
N LEU A 14 -0.90 3.48 3.94
CA LEU A 14 -1.82 4.59 4.17
C LEU A 14 -1.99 4.90 5.67
N GLY A 15 -1.31 5.95 6.14
CA GLY A 15 -1.28 6.34 7.56
C GLY A 15 -2.33 7.38 7.98
N GLY A 16 -2.50 7.53 9.29
CA GLY A 16 -3.61 8.27 9.91
C GLY A 16 -3.54 9.81 9.96
N LYS A 17 -2.75 10.48 9.10
CA LYS A 17 -2.63 11.95 9.09
C LYS A 17 -2.79 12.53 7.68
N LEU A 18 -3.88 12.18 7.02
CA LEU A 18 -4.25 12.65 5.69
C LEU A 18 -5.63 13.31 5.72
N ASP A 19 -5.81 14.33 4.88
CA ASP A 19 -7.12 14.90 4.64
C ASP A 19 -7.87 14.00 3.62
N ASP A 20 -9.22 13.98 3.65
CA ASP A 20 -10.03 13.21 2.70
C ASP A 20 -9.66 13.50 1.22
N SER A 21 -9.31 14.76 0.93
CA SER A 21 -8.86 15.17 -0.40
C SER A 21 -7.55 14.52 -0.82
N ASP A 22 -6.65 14.28 0.12
CA ASP A 22 -5.37 13.63 -0.13
C ASP A 22 -5.64 12.16 -0.50
N ILE A 23 -6.50 11.48 0.24
CA ILE A 23 -6.88 10.09 -0.05
C ILE A 23 -7.55 9.98 -1.41
N LYS A 24 -8.54 10.85 -1.71
CA LYS A 24 -9.20 10.88 -3.03
C LYS A 24 -8.25 11.11 -4.18
N LEU A 25 -7.25 11.98 -4.01
CA LEU A 25 -6.20 12.20 -5.00
C LEU A 25 -5.38 10.92 -5.23
N LEU A 26 -4.91 10.31 -4.14
CA LEU A 26 -4.05 9.12 -4.16
C LEU A 26 -4.76 7.87 -4.68
N THR A 27 -6.07 7.77 -4.52
CA THR A 27 -6.89 6.61 -4.93
C THR A 27 -7.89 6.96 -6.04
N SER A 28 -7.64 8.02 -6.82
CA SER A 28 -8.52 8.38 -7.94
C SER A 28 -8.47 7.33 -9.06
N GLU A 29 -9.46 7.30 -9.95
CA GLU A 29 -9.47 6.38 -11.11
C GLU A 29 -8.27 6.58 -12.07
N LYS A 30 -7.60 7.74 -11.99
CA LYS A 30 -6.40 8.04 -12.76
C LYS A 30 -5.12 7.64 -12.05
N SER A 31 -5.20 7.34 -10.76
CA SER A 31 -4.07 6.92 -9.94
C SER A 31 -3.66 5.48 -10.31
N PRO A 32 -2.36 5.15 -10.40
CA PRO A 32 -1.89 3.81 -10.67
C PRO A 32 -1.90 2.92 -9.42
N ILE A 33 -2.51 3.35 -8.31
CA ILE A 33 -2.56 2.58 -7.07
C ILE A 33 -3.58 1.46 -7.19
N SER A 34 -3.14 0.22 -7.04
CA SER A 34 -4.00 -0.98 -7.14
C SER A 34 -4.33 -1.60 -5.78
N TRP A 35 -3.51 -1.35 -4.76
CA TRP A 35 -3.66 -1.91 -3.42
C TRP A 35 -3.23 -0.94 -2.32
N TYR A 36 -3.69 -1.17 -1.10
CA TYR A 36 -3.23 -0.44 0.07
C TYR A 36 -3.34 -1.30 1.34
N TYR A 37 -2.60 -0.91 2.36
CA TYR A 37 -2.79 -1.33 3.74
C TYR A 37 -2.60 -0.12 4.66
N ASN A 38 -2.97 -0.26 5.94
CA ASN A 38 -2.99 0.84 6.90
C ASN A 38 -2.59 0.40 8.32
N TRP A 39 -1.73 -0.61 8.43
CA TRP A 39 -1.29 -1.23 9.70
C TRP A 39 -2.43 -1.79 10.58
N SER A 40 -3.63 -1.95 10.02
CA SER A 40 -4.84 -2.37 10.74
C SER A 40 -5.47 -3.59 10.06
N PRO A 41 -6.24 -4.40 10.79
CA PRO A 41 -7.04 -5.47 10.21
C PRO A 41 -8.29 -4.95 9.47
N THR A 42 -8.59 -3.65 9.59
CA THR A 42 -9.79 -3.03 9.00
C THR A 42 -9.42 -1.85 8.08
N PRO A 43 -10.17 -1.68 6.97
CA PRO A 43 -9.86 -0.68 5.96
C PRO A 43 -10.07 0.74 6.48
N SER A 44 -9.43 1.70 5.81
CA SER A 44 -9.79 3.10 6.00
C SER A 44 -11.12 3.37 5.33
N ASN A 45 -12.10 3.92 6.07
CA ASN A 45 -13.44 4.21 5.55
C ASN A 45 -13.48 5.15 4.34
N ILE A 46 -12.37 5.86 4.08
CA ILE A 46 -12.26 6.87 3.02
C ILE A 46 -11.78 6.24 1.71
N VAL A 47 -11.02 5.15 1.77
CA VAL A 47 -10.62 4.40 0.57
C VAL A 47 -11.80 3.52 0.19
N GLY A 48 -12.48 3.88 -0.90
CA GLY A 48 -13.60 3.11 -1.42
C GLY A 48 -13.22 1.67 -1.76
N ASN A 49 -14.22 0.83 -2.04
CA ASN A 49 -14.01 -0.61 -2.27
C ASN A 49 -13.34 -0.94 -3.63
N SER A 50 -12.98 0.06 -4.44
CA SER A 50 -12.33 -0.14 -5.75
C SER A 50 -10.83 -0.43 -5.63
N THR A 51 -10.18 -0.07 -4.52
CA THR A 51 -8.76 -0.36 -4.28
C THR A 51 -8.64 -1.58 -3.36
N LEU A 52 -7.78 -2.53 -3.71
CA LEU A 52 -7.58 -3.74 -2.92
C LEU A 52 -7.05 -3.39 -1.53
N PHE A 53 -7.82 -3.71 -0.49
CA PHE A 53 -7.34 -3.62 0.88
C PHE A 53 -6.67 -4.93 1.30
N ILE A 54 -5.45 -4.84 1.83
CA ILE A 54 -4.72 -5.95 2.44
C ILE A 54 -4.68 -5.72 3.96
N PRO A 55 -5.49 -6.43 4.77
CA PRO A 55 -5.43 -6.32 6.23
C PRO A 55 -4.08 -6.75 6.78
N LEU A 56 -3.68 -6.13 7.91
CA LEU A 56 -2.53 -6.53 8.70
C LEU A 56 -2.97 -6.95 10.10
N ILE A 57 -2.65 -8.18 10.49
CA ILE A 57 -2.61 -8.58 11.90
C ILE A 57 -1.31 -8.03 12.47
N HIS A 58 -1.36 -6.83 13.06
CA HIS A 58 -0.14 -6.09 13.43
C HIS A 58 0.66 -6.78 14.53
N SER A 59 0.01 -7.28 15.58
CA SER A 59 0.67 -7.89 16.73
C SER A 59 -0.17 -9.00 17.36
N LEU A 60 0.36 -9.62 18.43
CA LEU A 60 -0.42 -10.53 19.28
C LEU A 60 -1.62 -9.85 19.95
N GLU A 61 -1.57 -8.54 20.18
CA GLU A 61 -2.71 -7.79 20.73
C GLU A 61 -3.84 -7.67 19.70
N THR A 62 -3.52 -7.51 18.41
CA THR A 62 -4.53 -7.50 17.34
C THR A 62 -5.33 -8.80 17.31
N LEU A 63 -4.68 -9.95 17.55
CA LEU A 63 -5.36 -11.25 17.62
C LEU A 63 -6.32 -11.38 18.82
N LYS A 64 -6.12 -10.57 19.87
CA LYS A 64 -6.96 -10.55 21.07
C LYS A 64 -8.16 -9.60 20.93
N GLU A 65 -8.21 -8.78 19.88
CA GLU A 65 -9.32 -7.87 19.64
C GLU A 65 -10.64 -8.64 19.47
N GLU A 66 -11.68 -8.19 20.17
CA GLU A 66 -12.99 -8.83 20.06
C GLU A 66 -13.52 -8.75 18.63
N ASN A 67 -13.97 -9.89 18.10
CA ASN A 67 -14.55 -10.02 16.77
C ASN A 67 -13.59 -9.75 15.60
N ILE A 68 -12.27 -9.75 15.83
CA ILE A 68 -11.26 -9.56 14.77
C ILE A 68 -11.54 -10.42 13.52
N TRP A 69 -11.79 -11.71 13.71
CA TRP A 69 -12.09 -12.63 12.61
C TRP A 69 -13.41 -12.34 11.91
N SER A 70 -14.44 -11.93 12.67
CA SER A 70 -15.71 -11.49 12.05
C SER A 70 -15.54 -10.20 11.25
N ALA A 71 -14.65 -9.30 11.66
CA ALA A 71 -14.35 -8.08 10.93
C ALA A 71 -13.62 -8.41 9.61
N LEU A 72 -12.62 -9.30 9.67
CA LEU A 72 -11.90 -9.80 8.50
C LEU A 72 -12.83 -10.54 7.51
N ASP A 73 -13.70 -11.42 8.01
CA ASP A 73 -14.67 -12.13 7.18
C ASP A 73 -15.68 -11.18 6.52
N GLY A 74 -15.94 -10.03 7.13
CA GLY A 74 -16.81 -8.97 6.61
C GLY A 74 -16.17 -8.09 5.52
N LEU A 75 -14.88 -8.25 5.23
CA LEU A 75 -14.20 -7.47 4.19
C LEU A 75 -14.72 -7.80 2.79
N PRO A 76 -14.62 -6.86 1.81
CA PRO A 76 -15.00 -7.11 0.43
C PRO A 76 -14.34 -8.39 -0.11
N PRO A 77 -15.02 -9.23 -0.92
CA PRO A 77 -14.46 -10.49 -1.40
C PRO A 77 -13.10 -10.37 -2.12
N SER A 78 -12.77 -9.19 -2.66
CA SER A 78 -11.48 -8.90 -3.26
C SER A 78 -10.30 -8.94 -2.28
N SER A 79 -10.51 -8.66 -0.98
CA SER A 79 -9.47 -8.72 0.06
C SER A 79 -9.11 -10.16 0.41
N GLU A 80 -8.38 -10.85 -0.46
CA GLU A 80 -8.04 -12.28 -0.30
C GLU A 80 -6.70 -12.49 0.45
N TYR A 81 -5.92 -11.42 0.67
CA TYR A 81 -4.57 -11.47 1.24
C TYR A 81 -4.52 -10.90 2.65
N MET A 82 -3.70 -11.47 3.53
CA MET A 82 -3.51 -11.02 4.90
C MET A 82 -2.03 -10.94 5.24
N LEU A 83 -1.58 -9.76 5.64
CA LEU A 83 -0.27 -9.56 6.23
C LEU A 83 -0.29 -9.98 7.69
N THR A 84 0.85 -10.49 8.15
CA THR A 84 1.01 -10.99 9.52
C THR A 84 2.20 -10.31 10.19
N PHE A 85 2.02 -9.92 11.44
CA PHE A 85 2.99 -9.31 12.36
C PHE A 85 3.94 -8.26 11.76
N ASN A 86 3.73 -7.00 12.13
CA ASN A 86 4.56 -5.89 11.68
C ASN A 86 5.86 -5.82 12.47
N GLU A 87 7.01 -5.97 11.81
CA GLU A 87 8.35 -5.90 12.39
C GLU A 87 8.42 -6.51 13.79
N PRO A 88 8.10 -7.81 13.95
CA PRO A 88 8.14 -8.46 15.26
C PRO A 88 9.55 -8.47 15.86
N ASP A 89 10.56 -8.32 15.01
CA ASP A 89 11.94 -8.19 15.39
C ASP A 89 12.27 -6.81 16.00
N GLU A 90 11.43 -5.78 15.82
CA GLU A 90 11.65 -4.39 16.24
C GLU A 90 10.74 -3.98 17.42
N ALA A 91 11.22 -3.03 18.24
CA ALA A 91 10.52 -2.55 19.42
C ALA A 91 9.24 -1.75 19.07
N GLU A 92 8.22 -1.84 19.93
CA GLU A 92 6.95 -1.12 19.75
C GLU A 92 7.12 0.41 19.68
N GLU A 93 8.09 0.95 20.43
CA GLU A 93 8.43 2.38 20.41
C GLU A 93 8.93 2.89 19.05
N ASN A 94 9.41 1.98 18.21
CA ASN A 94 9.84 2.26 16.84
C ASN A 94 8.76 1.91 15.79
N GLY A 95 7.58 1.44 16.23
CA GLY A 95 6.48 1.02 15.36
C GLY A 95 6.41 -0.48 15.07
N GLY A 96 7.34 -1.28 15.61
CA GLY A 96 7.30 -2.73 15.51
C GLY A 96 6.25 -3.37 16.42
N SER A 97 6.13 -4.69 16.35
CA SER A 97 5.22 -5.47 17.21
C SER A 97 5.93 -6.19 18.35
N TYR A 98 7.26 -6.21 18.34
CA TYR A 98 8.14 -6.76 19.38
C TYR A 98 7.69 -8.13 19.92
N ILE A 99 7.71 -9.14 19.06
CA ILE A 99 7.28 -10.51 19.35
C ILE A 99 8.48 -11.45 19.26
N SER A 100 8.62 -12.38 20.20
CA SER A 100 9.60 -13.46 20.07
C SER A 100 9.27 -14.36 18.88
N PRO A 101 10.26 -14.96 18.20
CA PRO A 101 9.99 -15.93 17.14
C PRO A 101 9.11 -17.09 17.59
N GLU A 102 9.27 -17.58 18.82
CA GLU A 102 8.52 -18.70 19.38
C GLU A 102 7.05 -18.34 19.63
N ASP A 103 6.79 -17.19 20.26
CA ASP A 103 5.41 -16.74 20.52
C ASP A 103 4.68 -16.39 19.22
N ALA A 104 5.39 -15.77 18.27
CA ALA A 104 4.85 -15.49 16.94
C ALA A 104 4.54 -16.78 16.19
N ALA A 105 5.42 -17.79 16.18
CA ALA A 105 5.18 -19.07 15.52
C ALA A 105 3.97 -19.80 16.11
N LYS A 106 3.83 -19.78 17.44
CA LYS A 106 2.66 -20.35 18.11
C LYS A 106 1.36 -19.68 17.66
N ALA A 107 1.28 -18.35 17.78
CA ALA A 107 0.08 -17.62 17.37
C ALA A 107 -0.19 -17.75 15.87
N TYR A 108 0.85 -17.76 15.03
CA TYR A 108 0.74 -17.96 13.59
C TYR A 108 0.08 -19.29 13.25
N ILE A 109 0.61 -20.39 13.80
CA ILE A 109 0.09 -21.75 13.54
C ILE A 109 -1.30 -21.95 14.16
N GLU A 110 -1.53 -21.49 15.39
CA GLU A 110 -2.79 -21.72 16.11
C GLU A 110 -3.93 -20.82 15.61
N ASP A 111 -3.65 -19.55 15.34
CA ASP A 111 -4.69 -18.54 15.10
C ASP A 111 -4.76 -18.06 13.65
N ILE A 112 -3.67 -18.08 12.87
CA ILE A 112 -3.66 -17.50 11.51
C ILE A 112 -3.75 -18.58 10.42
N VAL A 113 -2.89 -19.59 10.45
CA VAL A 113 -2.83 -20.67 9.44
C VAL A 113 -4.18 -21.36 9.17
N PRO A 114 -5.05 -21.60 10.18
CA PRO A 114 -6.36 -22.21 9.92
C PRO A 114 -7.24 -21.41 8.96
N HIS A 115 -7.06 -20.09 8.86
CA HIS A 115 -7.85 -19.21 8.00
C HIS A 115 -7.60 -19.41 6.50
N ARG A 116 -6.48 -20.04 6.13
CA ARG A 116 -6.22 -20.52 4.76
C ARG A 116 -7.25 -21.55 4.29
N ASN A 117 -7.83 -22.30 5.22
CA ASN A 117 -8.86 -23.31 4.95
C ASN A 117 -10.28 -22.85 5.32
N SER A 118 -10.46 -21.56 5.63
CA SER A 118 -11.79 -20.98 5.86
C SER A 118 -12.59 -20.94 4.55
N SER A 119 -13.89 -20.65 4.62
CA SER A 119 -14.70 -20.45 3.41
C SER A 119 -14.20 -19.32 2.51
N ARG A 120 -13.42 -18.39 3.08
CA ARG A 120 -12.79 -17.29 2.35
C ARG A 120 -11.46 -17.68 1.72
N GLY A 121 -10.75 -18.65 2.30
CA GLY A 121 -9.48 -19.15 1.79
C GLY A 121 -8.39 -18.08 1.77
N TRP A 122 -8.10 -17.47 2.93
CA TRP A 122 -7.11 -16.40 3.04
C TRP A 122 -5.74 -16.84 2.53
N GLN A 123 -5.10 -15.99 1.74
CA GLN A 123 -3.68 -16.09 1.41
C GLN A 123 -2.90 -15.28 2.45
N ILE A 124 -1.97 -15.92 3.17
CA ILE A 124 -1.29 -15.30 4.31
C ILE A 124 0.19 -15.05 4.03
N SER A 125 0.74 -13.97 4.58
CA SER A 125 2.18 -13.74 4.58
C SER A 125 2.86 -14.43 5.75
N HIS A 126 4.16 -14.67 5.63
CA HIS A 126 5.04 -14.71 6.82
C HIS A 126 5.14 -13.32 7.47
N PRO A 127 5.66 -13.24 8.72
CA PRO A 127 5.86 -11.99 9.42
C PRO A 127 6.69 -10.97 8.64
N VAL A 128 6.29 -9.70 8.69
CA VAL A 128 6.94 -8.62 7.94
C VAL A 128 8.11 -8.05 8.74
N VAL A 129 9.31 -8.62 8.59
CA VAL A 129 10.48 -8.20 9.36
C VAL A 129 11.17 -6.95 8.80
N THR A 130 11.95 -6.28 9.65
CA THR A 130 12.86 -5.22 9.19
C THR A 130 13.84 -5.76 8.14
N GLY A 131 14.21 -4.92 7.18
CA GLY A 131 15.21 -5.25 6.16
C GLY A 131 16.64 -5.28 6.72
N SER A 132 16.95 -6.26 7.55
CA SER A 132 18.21 -6.32 8.29
C SER A 132 18.65 -7.76 8.60
N GLU A 133 19.90 -7.93 9.06
CA GLU A 133 20.38 -9.22 9.57
C GLU A 133 19.59 -9.67 10.81
N ARG A 134 19.13 -8.73 11.65
CA ARG A 134 18.26 -9.00 12.79
C ARG A 134 16.93 -9.61 12.33
N GLY A 135 16.29 -9.00 11.34
CA GLY A 135 15.05 -9.51 10.74
C GLY A 135 15.23 -10.87 10.07
N LEU A 136 16.34 -11.09 9.36
CA LEU A 136 16.63 -12.39 8.74
C LEU A 136 16.84 -13.50 9.78
N ASN A 137 17.54 -13.20 10.88
CA ASN A 137 17.74 -14.16 11.96
C ASN A 137 16.41 -14.47 12.65
N TRP A 138 15.59 -13.45 12.91
CA TRP A 138 14.25 -13.63 13.45
C TRP A 138 13.39 -14.54 12.57
N LEU A 139 13.39 -14.36 11.24
CA LEU A 139 12.65 -15.23 10.32
C LEU A 139 13.13 -16.68 10.36
N ARG A 140 14.43 -16.90 10.53
CA ARG A 140 14.99 -18.26 10.65
C ARG A 140 14.49 -18.93 11.92
N ASP A 141 14.59 -18.25 13.05
CA ASP A 141 14.18 -18.78 14.36
C ASP A 141 12.64 -19.00 14.40
N PHE A 142 11.87 -18.14 13.73
CA PHE A 142 10.42 -18.28 13.57
C PHE A 142 10.08 -19.53 12.74
N ASN A 143 10.78 -19.73 11.62
CA ASN A 143 10.58 -20.91 10.79
C ASN A 143 10.97 -22.20 11.53
N GLU A 144 12.09 -22.20 12.27
CA GLU A 144 12.47 -23.35 13.12
C GLU A 144 11.38 -23.64 14.17
N SER A 145 10.86 -22.61 14.83
CA SER A 145 9.78 -22.72 15.81
C SER A 145 8.48 -23.27 15.21
N CYS A 146 8.12 -22.85 13.99
CA CYS A 146 6.99 -23.43 13.24
C CYS A 146 7.17 -24.94 13.02
N TYR A 147 8.35 -25.38 12.60
CA TYR A 147 8.65 -26.80 12.36
C TYR A 147 8.69 -27.63 13.65
N ASP A 148 9.04 -27.02 14.79
CA ASP A 148 8.92 -27.66 16.11
C ASP A 148 7.45 -27.85 16.53
N ILE A 149 6.57 -26.91 16.19
CA ILE A 149 5.14 -26.95 16.50
C ILE A 149 4.38 -27.91 15.57
N ASP A 150 4.60 -27.82 14.26
CA ASP A 150 4.00 -28.70 13.25
C ASP A 150 5.06 -29.33 12.33
N PRO A 151 5.72 -30.42 12.76
CA PRO A 151 6.75 -31.09 11.97
C PRO A 151 6.29 -31.65 10.63
N ARG A 152 4.96 -31.72 10.40
CA ARG A 152 4.40 -32.29 9.17
C ARG A 152 4.09 -31.22 8.14
N ASN A 153 3.58 -30.07 8.58
CA ASN A 153 3.14 -29.00 7.68
C ASN A 153 4.09 -27.79 7.68
N GLY A 154 5.06 -27.73 8.59
CA GLY A 154 6.08 -26.68 8.61
C GLY A 154 5.52 -25.29 8.93
N CYS A 155 6.04 -24.28 8.23
CA CYS A 155 5.65 -22.87 8.38
C CYS A 155 5.03 -22.41 7.05
N PRO A 156 3.72 -22.62 6.84
CA PRO A 156 3.12 -22.34 5.54
C PRO A 156 2.87 -20.85 5.35
N ALA A 157 3.27 -20.31 4.20
CA ALA A 157 2.84 -19.00 3.70
C ALA A 157 2.51 -19.04 2.21
N ASP A 158 1.66 -18.11 1.78
CA ASP A 158 1.22 -17.97 0.40
C ASP A 158 1.98 -16.85 -0.35
N PHE A 159 2.47 -15.85 0.39
CA PHE A 159 3.34 -14.79 -0.11
C PHE A 159 4.34 -14.33 0.97
N ILE A 160 5.40 -13.63 0.56
CA ILE A 160 6.36 -13.02 1.49
C ILE A 160 6.14 -11.52 1.49
N ALA A 161 6.24 -10.90 2.67
CA ALA A 161 6.23 -9.45 2.78
C ALA A 161 7.52 -8.96 3.46
N MET A 162 7.96 -7.76 3.10
CA MET A 162 9.22 -7.20 3.60
C MET A 162 9.21 -5.67 3.65
N HIS A 163 10.05 -5.13 4.54
CA HIS A 163 10.38 -3.72 4.61
C HIS A 163 11.81 -3.45 4.13
N TRP A 164 12.06 -2.22 3.68
CA TRP A 164 13.41 -1.74 3.44
C TRP A 164 13.54 -0.22 3.61
N PHE A 165 14.34 0.20 4.59
CA PHE A 165 14.68 1.60 4.79
C PHE A 165 16.17 1.81 4.58
N GLY A 166 16.54 2.36 3.42
CA GLY A 166 17.93 2.49 3.00
C GLY A 166 18.07 2.80 1.51
N ASP A 167 19.28 2.71 0.98
CA ASP A 167 19.52 2.96 -0.44
C ASP A 167 19.05 1.82 -1.36
N PHE A 168 19.08 2.08 -2.67
CA PHE A 168 18.68 1.10 -3.69
C PHE A 168 19.56 -0.16 -3.68
N SER A 169 20.86 -0.02 -3.43
CA SER A 169 21.78 -1.16 -3.47
C SER A 169 21.48 -2.17 -2.36
N GLY A 170 21.16 -1.66 -1.17
CA GLY A 170 20.71 -2.49 -0.07
C GLY A 170 19.33 -3.09 -0.31
N LEU A 171 18.39 -2.37 -0.95
CA LEU A 171 17.09 -2.91 -1.33
C LEU A 171 17.25 -4.12 -2.28
N ALA A 172 18.03 -3.95 -3.35
CA ALA A 172 18.28 -5.00 -4.32
C ALA A 172 18.97 -6.21 -3.68
N SER A 173 19.93 -5.96 -2.77
CA SER A 173 20.57 -7.01 -1.99
C SER A 173 19.58 -7.74 -1.07
N TRP A 174 18.68 -7.01 -0.40
CA TRP A 174 17.72 -7.59 0.53
C TRP A 174 16.67 -8.45 -0.18
N VAL A 175 16.17 -7.99 -1.33
CA VAL A 175 15.32 -8.81 -2.22
C VAL A 175 16.04 -10.11 -2.60
N GLY A 176 17.33 -10.04 -2.97
CA GLY A 176 18.12 -11.23 -3.29
C GLY A 176 18.33 -12.16 -2.10
N THR A 177 18.57 -11.60 -0.91
CA THR A 177 18.71 -12.36 0.34
C THR A 177 17.43 -13.11 0.68
N LEU A 178 16.26 -12.47 0.61
CA LEU A 178 14.98 -13.12 0.87
C LEU A 178 14.64 -14.16 -0.20
N GLN A 179 14.92 -13.88 -1.47
CA GLN A 179 14.79 -14.90 -2.52
C GLN A 179 15.64 -16.13 -2.19
N GLY A 180 16.89 -15.94 -1.75
CA GLY A 180 17.77 -17.03 -1.34
C GLY A 180 17.26 -17.80 -0.13
N PHE A 181 16.76 -17.10 0.89
CA PHE A 181 16.17 -17.71 2.10
C PHE A 181 14.94 -18.55 1.76
N TYR A 182 14.09 -18.07 0.85
CA TYR A 182 12.88 -18.74 0.39
C TYR A 182 13.10 -19.60 -0.88
N ASN A 183 14.34 -19.93 -1.26
CA ASN A 183 14.61 -20.75 -2.45
C ASN A 183 14.40 -22.27 -2.22
N SER A 184 13.57 -22.65 -1.24
CA SER A 184 13.20 -24.05 -1.03
C SER A 184 12.06 -24.45 -1.99
N SER A 185 11.86 -25.76 -2.21
CA SER A 185 10.75 -26.23 -3.06
C SER A 185 9.37 -25.81 -2.55
N GLU A 186 9.25 -25.49 -1.26
CA GLU A 186 8.02 -25.02 -0.63
C GLU A 186 7.64 -23.60 -1.07
N PHE A 187 8.65 -22.74 -1.32
CA PHE A 187 8.46 -21.31 -1.63
C PHE A 187 8.93 -20.91 -3.04
N GLN A 188 9.21 -21.89 -3.91
CA GLN A 188 9.89 -21.69 -5.20
C GLN A 188 9.16 -20.74 -6.18
N ASN A 189 7.89 -20.39 -5.91
CA ASN A 189 7.10 -19.43 -6.70
C ASN A 189 6.39 -18.38 -5.83
N THR A 190 6.83 -18.20 -4.59
CA THR A 190 6.17 -17.29 -3.66
C THR A 190 6.48 -15.85 -4.03
N SER A 191 5.44 -15.06 -4.26
CA SER A 191 5.57 -13.64 -4.59
C SER A 191 6.03 -12.83 -3.38
N ILE A 192 6.77 -11.75 -3.61
CA ILE A 192 7.22 -10.81 -2.58
C ILE A 192 6.44 -9.50 -2.71
N LEU A 193 5.89 -9.03 -1.61
CA LEU A 193 5.24 -7.73 -1.46
C LEU A 193 6.12 -6.82 -0.60
N ILE A 194 6.55 -5.68 -1.13
CA ILE A 194 7.31 -4.70 -0.34
C ILE A 194 6.31 -3.72 0.28
N THR A 195 6.01 -3.88 1.56
CA THR A 195 4.96 -3.06 2.21
C THR A 195 5.46 -1.70 2.65
N GLU A 196 6.76 -1.53 2.88
CA GLU A 196 7.36 -0.24 3.21
C GLU A 196 8.75 -0.11 2.59
N MET A 197 8.98 1.00 1.90
CA MET A 197 10.31 1.40 1.49
C MET A 197 10.50 2.92 1.44
N ALA A 198 11.65 3.41 1.90
CA ALA A 198 12.08 4.80 1.77
C ALA A 198 13.59 4.95 2.01
N LEU A 199 14.13 6.15 1.78
CA LEU A 199 15.48 6.53 2.20
C LEU A 199 15.39 7.56 3.35
N PRO A 200 15.43 7.10 4.64
CA PRO A 200 15.38 7.99 5.78
C PRO A 200 16.47 9.07 5.76
N GLN A 201 16.12 10.28 6.18
CA GLN A 201 16.98 11.47 6.22
C GLN A 201 17.54 11.92 4.86
N GLY A 202 17.19 11.24 3.76
CA GLY A 202 17.55 11.67 2.42
C GLY A 202 16.83 12.95 2.02
N SER A 203 17.46 13.75 1.16
CA SER A 203 16.76 14.86 0.52
C SER A 203 15.62 14.36 -0.38
N GLU A 204 14.72 15.25 -0.80
CA GLU A 204 13.69 14.89 -1.79
C GLU A 204 14.31 14.40 -3.11
N ASP A 205 15.43 14.99 -3.54
CA ASP A 205 16.16 14.57 -4.74
C ASP A 205 16.79 13.17 -4.60
N ASP A 206 17.37 12.87 -3.43
CA ASP A 206 17.94 11.55 -3.14
C ASP A 206 16.85 10.48 -3.06
N ASN A 207 15.74 10.79 -2.39
CA ASN A 207 14.59 9.89 -2.30
C ASN A 207 13.95 9.67 -3.68
N THR A 208 13.84 10.71 -4.51
CA THR A 208 13.35 10.60 -5.89
C THR A 208 14.26 9.69 -6.73
N SER A 209 15.57 9.85 -6.60
CA SER A 209 16.56 9.01 -7.29
C SER A 209 16.50 7.56 -6.83
N MET A 210 16.32 7.31 -5.53
CA MET A 210 16.13 5.97 -4.96
C MET A 210 14.83 5.33 -5.49
N LEU A 211 13.74 6.11 -5.50
CA LEU A 211 12.43 5.66 -5.97
C LEU A 211 12.47 5.25 -7.44
N GLU A 212 13.04 6.07 -8.33
CA GLU A 212 13.11 5.77 -9.77
C GLU A 212 13.91 4.48 -10.05
N GLN A 213 15.06 4.31 -9.38
CA GLN A 213 15.86 3.07 -9.49
C GLN A 213 15.09 1.85 -8.99
N THR A 214 14.42 1.99 -7.84
CA THR A 214 13.65 0.91 -7.21
C THR A 214 12.46 0.50 -8.06
N MET A 215 11.65 1.44 -8.56
CA MET A 215 10.51 1.12 -9.44
C MET A 215 11.00 0.42 -10.71
N SER A 216 12.04 0.96 -11.37
CA SER A 216 12.57 0.34 -12.59
C SER A 216 13.09 -1.09 -12.36
N TYR A 217 13.66 -1.38 -11.19
CA TYR A 217 14.15 -2.70 -10.83
C TYR A 217 13.00 -3.66 -10.50
N LEU A 218 12.12 -3.26 -9.57
CA LEU A 218 11.03 -4.10 -9.06
C LEU A 218 9.96 -4.39 -10.13
N ASP A 219 9.72 -3.47 -11.05
CA ASP A 219 8.80 -3.69 -12.18
C ASP A 219 9.29 -4.82 -13.09
N GLY A 220 10.60 -4.96 -13.26
CA GLY A 220 11.22 -5.99 -14.10
C GLY A 220 11.30 -7.40 -13.47
N LEU A 221 10.84 -7.57 -12.23
CA LEU A 221 10.87 -8.85 -11.51
C LEU A 221 9.46 -9.45 -11.38
N ASP A 222 9.20 -10.58 -12.04
CA ASP A 222 7.88 -11.20 -12.09
C ASP A 222 7.38 -11.70 -10.72
N TYR A 223 8.30 -12.05 -9.81
CA TYR A 223 7.97 -12.50 -8.47
C TYR A 223 7.73 -11.34 -7.48
N ILE A 224 7.94 -10.09 -7.89
CA ILE A 224 7.53 -8.93 -7.07
C ILE A 224 6.07 -8.63 -7.37
N ALA A 225 5.22 -8.85 -6.38
CA ALA A 225 3.78 -8.66 -6.47
C ALA A 225 3.41 -7.17 -6.43
N GLY A 226 4.10 -6.40 -5.58
CA GLY A 226 3.85 -4.98 -5.42
C GLY A 226 4.84 -4.33 -4.46
N TYR A 227 4.80 -3.00 -4.42
CA TYR A 227 5.60 -2.20 -3.52
C TYR A 227 4.85 -0.95 -3.06
N ALA A 228 5.13 -0.47 -1.85
CA ALA A 228 4.57 0.76 -1.30
C ALA A 228 5.68 1.65 -0.74
N TRP A 229 5.71 2.90 -1.23
CA TRP A 229 6.60 3.93 -0.70
C TRP A 229 6.12 4.44 0.67
N PHE A 230 7.02 4.47 1.65
CA PHE A 230 6.73 5.03 2.97
C PHE A 230 6.87 6.56 2.93
N GLY A 231 5.76 7.22 2.62
CA GLY A 231 5.74 8.68 2.47
C GLY A 231 4.36 9.27 2.31
N VAL A 232 3.29 8.49 2.57
CA VAL A 232 1.91 8.89 2.33
C VAL A 232 1.41 9.85 3.42
N PHE A 233 2.05 11.02 3.49
CA PHE A 233 1.77 12.10 4.42
C PHE A 233 2.31 13.42 3.85
N ARG A 234 1.80 14.53 4.37
CA ARG A 234 2.31 15.88 4.07
C ARG A 234 3.66 16.11 4.76
N LYS A 235 4.55 16.92 4.16
CA LYS A 235 5.87 17.28 4.74
C LYS A 235 5.83 17.66 6.23
N LYS A 236 4.87 18.48 6.66
CA LYS A 236 4.67 18.89 8.07
C LYS A 236 4.35 17.74 9.04
N ASN A 237 3.91 16.59 8.52
CA ASN A 237 3.55 15.41 9.28
C ASN A 237 4.67 14.36 9.31
N ALA A 238 5.77 14.59 8.58
CA ALA A 238 6.94 13.72 8.61
C ALA A 238 7.51 13.62 10.03
N ASN A 239 7.96 12.44 10.41
CA ASN A 239 8.60 12.22 11.70
C ASN A 239 10.11 12.50 11.61
N GLU A 240 10.74 12.66 12.77
CA GLU A 240 12.17 12.98 12.86
C GLU A 240 13.07 11.88 12.30
N TRP A 241 12.64 10.61 12.36
CA TRP A 241 13.43 9.47 11.89
C TRP A 241 13.46 9.36 10.36
N THR A 242 12.33 9.57 9.67
CA THR A 242 12.29 9.57 8.20
C THR A 242 12.81 10.87 7.60
N GLY A 243 12.56 12.01 8.25
CA GLY A 243 12.68 13.32 7.60
C GLY A 243 11.56 13.57 6.59
N ASP A 244 11.46 14.80 6.07
CA ASP A 244 10.38 15.23 5.17
C ASP A 244 10.64 14.99 3.68
N GLY A 245 11.88 14.66 3.31
CA GLY A 245 12.26 14.31 1.93
C GLY A 245 11.57 13.06 1.37
N VAL A 246 10.96 12.23 2.22
CA VAL A 246 10.20 11.04 1.81
C VAL A 246 8.74 11.35 1.44
N SER A 247 8.22 12.52 1.80
CA SER A 247 6.79 12.83 1.69
C SER A 247 6.31 12.88 0.24
N LEU A 248 5.18 12.22 -0.03
CA LEU A 248 4.47 12.29 -1.32
C LEU A 248 3.70 13.60 -1.48
N LEU A 249 3.39 14.28 -0.38
CA LEU A 249 2.51 15.45 -0.37
C LEU A 249 3.21 16.68 0.22
N GLU A 250 3.01 17.80 -0.44
CA GLU A 250 3.31 19.13 0.07
C GLU A 250 2.35 19.52 1.21
N ASN A 251 2.69 20.58 1.95
CA ASN A 251 1.88 21.02 3.09
C ASN A 251 0.47 21.50 2.73
N ASN A 252 0.26 21.86 1.47
CA ASN A 252 -1.02 22.28 0.89
C ASN A 252 -1.83 21.11 0.31
N GLY A 253 -1.31 19.89 0.30
CA GLY A 253 -1.97 18.70 -0.26
C GLY A 253 -1.71 18.45 -1.75
N ASP A 254 -0.90 19.27 -2.42
CA ASP A 254 -0.38 18.92 -3.75
C ASP A 254 0.69 17.83 -3.64
N LEU A 255 0.96 17.09 -4.71
CA LEU A 255 2.07 16.16 -4.77
C LEU A 255 3.43 16.89 -4.72
N THR A 256 4.39 16.30 -4.02
CA THR A 256 5.82 16.67 -4.16
C THR A 256 6.35 16.17 -5.51
N GLY A 257 7.57 16.59 -5.91
CA GLY A 257 8.19 16.05 -7.12
C GLY A 257 8.33 14.52 -7.04
N LEU A 258 8.66 14.00 -5.86
CA LEU A 258 8.67 12.57 -5.57
C LEU A 258 7.27 11.94 -5.72
N GLY A 259 6.23 12.57 -5.19
CA GLY A 259 4.84 12.13 -5.32
C GLY A 259 4.37 12.04 -6.77
N GLU A 260 4.70 13.03 -7.58
CA GLU A 260 4.39 13.03 -9.02
C GLU A 260 5.07 11.88 -9.76
N LYS A 261 6.32 11.55 -9.38
CA LYS A 261 7.03 10.39 -9.93
C LYS A 261 6.41 9.07 -9.52
N TYR A 262 6.03 8.94 -8.26
CA TYR A 262 5.40 7.72 -7.74
C TYR A 262 4.08 7.46 -8.46
N LEU A 263 3.24 8.48 -8.62
CA LEU A 263 1.91 8.32 -9.24
C LEU A 263 1.91 8.49 -10.76
N GLY A 264 3.01 8.94 -11.37
CA GLY A 264 3.14 9.10 -12.82
C GLY A 264 2.33 10.26 -13.39
N GLY A 265 2.12 11.33 -12.62
CA GLY A 265 1.36 12.51 -13.02
C GLY A 265 1.36 13.62 -11.97
N THR A 266 1.02 14.84 -12.37
CA THR A 266 0.88 15.97 -11.45
C THR A 266 -0.41 15.88 -10.65
N THR A 267 -0.53 16.67 -9.58
CA THR A 267 -1.80 16.80 -8.83
C THR A 267 -2.98 17.11 -9.74
N SER A 268 -2.76 17.96 -10.74
CA SER A 268 -3.82 18.39 -11.66
C SER A 268 -4.23 17.29 -12.65
N ASP A 269 -3.28 16.43 -13.04
CA ASP A 269 -3.56 15.29 -13.91
C ASP A 269 -4.47 14.27 -13.20
N LEU A 270 -4.21 14.02 -11.91
CA LEU A 270 -4.88 12.99 -11.11
C LEU A 270 -6.20 13.42 -10.48
N LYS A 271 -6.45 14.73 -10.35
CA LYS A 271 -7.77 15.23 -9.92
C LYS A 271 -8.86 14.86 -10.93
N THR A 272 -10.01 14.44 -10.44
CA THR A 272 -11.22 14.22 -11.24
C THR A 272 -12.00 15.53 -11.40
N GLU A 273 -12.65 15.74 -12.55
CA GLU A 273 -13.50 16.92 -12.77
C GLU A 273 -14.63 16.95 -11.72
N GLY A 274 -14.57 17.88 -10.77
CA GLY A 274 -15.55 17.99 -9.67
C GLY A 274 -14.94 18.24 -8.29
N ASP A 275 -13.65 17.95 -8.08
CA ASP A 275 -12.91 18.29 -6.85
C ASP A 275 -12.40 19.74 -6.81
N GLY A 276 -12.98 20.60 -7.66
CA GLY A 276 -12.73 22.03 -7.66
C GLY A 276 -13.24 22.63 -6.36
N ASP A 277 -12.31 23.17 -5.59
CA ASP A 277 -12.51 24.10 -4.48
C ASP A 277 -13.77 24.94 -4.71
N SER A 278 -14.67 24.95 -3.73
CA SER A 278 -15.87 25.78 -3.69
C SER A 278 -15.51 27.26 -3.53
N GLY A 279 -14.76 27.80 -4.48
CA GLY A 279 -14.34 29.19 -4.60
C GLY A 279 -15.00 29.83 -5.82
N SER A 280 -16.04 30.64 -5.57
CA SER A 280 -16.49 31.72 -6.46
C SER A 280 -16.75 31.34 -7.94
N TYR A 281 -17.96 30.86 -8.23
CA TYR A 281 -18.51 30.91 -9.59
C TYR A 281 -18.66 32.36 -10.07
N ALA A 282 -17.70 32.86 -10.84
CA ALA A 282 -17.98 33.94 -11.79
C ALA A 282 -18.69 33.31 -13.00
N LEU A 283 -20.02 33.45 -13.06
CA LEU A 283 -20.82 33.09 -14.23
C LEU A 283 -20.29 33.82 -15.47
N GLN A 284 -19.55 33.14 -16.35
CA GLN A 284 -19.39 33.58 -17.73
C GLN A 284 -20.58 33.10 -18.55
N VAL A 285 -21.59 33.97 -18.68
CA VAL A 285 -22.67 33.79 -19.65
C VAL A 285 -22.07 33.91 -21.05
N ARG A 286 -21.91 32.78 -21.74
CA ARG A 286 -21.66 32.76 -23.20
C ARG A 286 -22.99 32.99 -23.92
N LEU A 287 -23.24 34.23 -24.36
CA LEU A 287 -24.29 34.52 -25.32
C LEU A 287 -23.88 33.96 -26.70
N SER A 288 -24.42 32.80 -27.06
CA SER A 288 -24.41 32.29 -28.42
C SER A 288 -25.39 33.11 -29.28
N THR A 289 -24.85 33.83 -30.25
CA THR A 289 -25.57 34.61 -31.26
C THR A 289 -26.28 33.66 -32.22
N ILE A 290 -27.61 33.56 -32.11
CA ILE A 290 -28.44 32.92 -33.13
C ILE A 290 -28.71 33.97 -34.21
N VAL A 291 -28.06 33.81 -35.37
CA VAL A 291 -28.41 34.50 -36.61
C VAL A 291 -29.67 33.83 -37.16
N LEU A 292 -30.82 34.48 -37.03
CA LEU A 292 -32.06 34.04 -37.69
C LEU A 292 -32.26 34.83 -38.98
N SER A 293 -32.14 34.11 -40.09
CA SER A 293 -32.28 34.59 -41.47
C SER A 293 -33.68 35.13 -41.77
N LEU A 294 -33.73 36.25 -42.51
CA LEU A 294 -34.92 36.85 -43.09
C LEU A 294 -35.73 35.85 -43.92
N VAL A 295 -37.06 35.85 -43.75
CA VAL A 295 -38.01 35.64 -44.85
C VAL A 295 -39.05 36.76 -44.79
N LEU A 296 -39.01 37.61 -45.81
CA LEU A 296 -40.01 38.62 -46.13
C LEU A 296 -41.29 37.94 -46.63
N ALA A 297 -42.44 38.30 -46.06
CA ALA A 297 -43.74 38.16 -46.72
C ALA A 297 -44.56 39.44 -46.47
N LEU A 298 -44.63 40.27 -47.51
CA LEU A 298 -45.56 41.39 -47.67
C LEU A 298 -46.98 40.85 -47.93
N GLY A 299 -48.00 41.53 -47.40
CA GLY A 299 -49.41 41.26 -47.73
C GLY A 299 -50.39 41.89 -46.73
N VAL A 300 -50.54 43.22 -46.69
CA VAL A 300 -51.73 43.97 -47.19
C VAL A 300 -52.98 43.92 -46.29
N LEU A 301 -53.29 45.10 -45.72
CA LEU A 301 -54.60 45.72 -45.41
C LEU A 301 -55.87 44.86 -45.31
N ASN A 302 -56.66 45.02 -44.23
CA ASN A 302 -57.79 45.98 -44.18
C ASN A 302 -58.61 45.87 -42.87
N MET A 303 -59.01 47.06 -42.37
CA MET A 303 -60.12 47.40 -41.46
C MET A 303 -60.10 46.90 -40.01
#